data_AF-A0A924XKF6-F1
#
_entry.id   AF-A0A924XKF6-F1
#
_cell.length_a   1.000
_cell.length_b   1.000
_cell.length_c   1.000
_cell.angle_alpha   90.00
_cell.angle_beta   90.00
_cell.angle_gamma   90.00
#
_symmetry.space_group_name_H-M   'P 1'
#
loop_
_entity.id
_entity.type
_entity.pdbx_description
1 polymer ?
#
loop_
_entity_poly.entity_id
_entity_poly.type
_entity_poly.pdbx_seq_one_letter_code
_entity_poly.pdbx_strand_id
1 'polypeptide(L)'
;AIEQCRLGRNIGDISYAVQKYAESFCYGLVRGFSGHGIGRKMHEDPQIPNYGKPGTKERIRVGYVFAIEPMVTMGNYDTEILSDGWTVVTKDRSPSAHIEHTVAVTENGPEILTLTKAQKTALNGTKDKIFGTAAV
;
A
#
# COMPACT_ATOMS: atom_id res chain seq x y z
N ALA A 1 2.55 5.83 1.44
CA ALA A 1 1.54 4.88 1.96
C ALA A 1 2.01 4.14 3.21
N ILE A 2 3.08 3.34 3.14
CA ILE A 2 3.55 2.48 4.25
C ILE A 2 3.74 3.23 5.58
N GLU A 3 4.28 4.44 5.56
CA GLU A 3 4.47 5.26 6.76
C GLU A 3 3.18 5.59 7.52
N GLN A 4 2.02 5.51 6.86
CA GLN A 4 0.69 5.73 7.45
C GLN A 4 0.14 4.48 8.14
N CYS A 5 0.75 3.30 7.95
CA CYS A 5 0.39 2.06 8.64
C CYS A 5 0.87 2.10 10.11
N ARG A 6 0.24 2.97 10.91
CA ARG A 6 0.62 3.27 12.31
C ARG A 6 -0.60 3.28 13.21
N LEU A 7 -0.39 2.92 14.47
CA LEU A 7 -1.40 3.03 15.52
C LEU A 7 -2.04 4.43 15.52
N GLY A 8 -3.37 4.48 15.59
CA GLY A 8 -4.14 5.72 15.70
C GLY A 8 -4.44 6.43 14.37
N ARG A 9 -3.82 6.00 13.26
CA ARG A 9 -4.21 6.40 11.90
C ARG A 9 -5.45 5.62 11.43
N ASN A 10 -6.04 6.04 10.32
CA ASN A 10 -7.15 5.33 9.69
C ASN A 10 -6.72 4.69 8.37
N ILE A 11 -7.42 3.64 7.92
CA ILE A 11 -7.15 3.01 6.62
C ILE A 11 -7.22 4.03 5.47
N GLY A 12 -8.14 4.99 5.53
CA GLY A 12 -8.25 6.05 4.53
C GLY A 12 -7.00 6.94 4.41
N ASP A 13 -6.16 7.02 5.46
CA ASP A 13 -4.89 7.75 5.39
C ASP A 13 -3.86 7.02 4.51
N ILE A 14 -3.85 5.68 4.54
CA ILE A 14 -3.00 4.85 3.68
C ILE A 14 -3.41 5.05 2.23
N SER A 15 -4.71 4.88 1.96
CA SER A 15 -5.30 5.02 0.63
C SER A 15 -5.09 6.43 0.05
N TYR A 16 -5.32 7.47 0.85
CA TYR A 16 -5.09 8.85 0.43
C TYR A 16 -3.61 9.13 0.12
N ALA A 17 -2.68 8.53 0.88
CA ALA A 17 -1.25 8.69 0.62
C ALA A 17 -0.81 8.04 -0.70
N VAL A 18 -1.45 6.95 -1.13
CA VAL A 18 -1.27 6.40 -2.49
C VAL A 18 -1.85 7.38 -3.51
N GLN A 19 -3.12 7.76 -3.31
CA GLN A 19 -3.87 8.63 -4.21
C GLN A 19 -3.14 9.92 -4.55
N LYS A 20 -2.83 10.69 -3.51
CA LYS A 20 -2.19 11.99 -3.64
C LYS A 20 -0.87 11.91 -4.41
N TYR A 21 -0.11 10.84 -4.22
CA TYR A 21 1.17 10.67 -4.90
C TYR A 21 0.96 10.34 -6.38
N ALA A 22 0.20 9.30 -6.72
CA ALA A 22 -0.01 8.90 -8.10
C ALA A 22 -0.70 9.98 -8.96
N GLU A 23 -1.74 10.61 -8.42
CA GLU A 23 -2.49 11.66 -9.13
C GLU A 23 -1.64 12.92 -9.37
N SER A 24 -0.61 13.17 -8.55
CA SER A 24 0.34 14.27 -8.78
C SER A 24 1.19 14.11 -10.04
N PHE A 25 1.27 12.89 -10.58
CA PHE A 25 1.90 12.59 -11.87
C PHE A 25 0.87 12.31 -12.98
N CYS A 26 -0.40 12.66 -12.74
CA CYS A 26 -1.52 12.41 -13.65
C CYS A 26 -1.77 10.92 -13.97
N TYR A 27 -1.35 10.01 -13.08
CA TYR A 27 -1.64 8.59 -13.23
C TYR A 27 -2.99 8.21 -12.64
N GLY A 28 -3.64 7.21 -13.23
CA GLY A 28 -4.86 6.61 -12.70
C GLY A 28 -4.58 5.57 -11.62
N LEU A 29 -5.60 5.28 -10.82
CA LEU A 29 -5.54 4.29 -9.74
C LEU A 29 -6.73 3.36 -9.80
N VAL A 30 -6.44 2.09 -10.06
CA VAL A 30 -7.45 1.03 -10.20
C VAL A 30 -8.35 0.98 -8.96
N ARG A 31 -9.67 0.95 -9.18
CA ARG A 31 -10.68 1.06 -8.11
C ARG A 31 -11.41 -0.22 -7.75
N GLY A 32 -11.40 -1.22 -8.64
CA GLY A 32 -12.06 -2.51 -8.44
C GLY A 32 -11.24 -3.54 -7.66
N PHE A 33 -9.99 -3.21 -7.36
CA PHE A 33 -9.02 -4.05 -6.65
C PHE A 33 -8.36 -3.23 -5.55
N SER A 34 -8.01 -3.88 -4.46
CA SER A 34 -7.49 -3.24 -3.26
C SER A 34 -6.55 -4.18 -2.53
N GLY A 35 -5.66 -3.58 -1.73
CA GLY A 35 -4.99 -4.34 -0.69
C GLY A 35 -5.95 -4.83 0.37
N HIS A 36 -5.44 -5.60 1.30
CA HIS A 36 -6.25 -6.33 2.25
C HIS A 36 -5.50 -6.59 3.56
N GLY A 37 -6.24 -6.99 4.60
CA GLY A 37 -5.64 -7.66 5.75
C GLY A 37 -5.08 -9.01 5.32
N ILE A 38 -3.94 -9.41 5.87
CA ILE A 38 -3.31 -10.70 5.57
C ILE A 38 -2.75 -11.32 6.85
N GLY A 39 -2.91 -12.63 7.00
CA GLY A 39 -2.43 -13.32 8.20
C GLY A 39 -2.67 -14.82 8.14
N ARG A 40 -3.75 -15.27 8.78
CA ARG A 40 -4.10 -16.70 8.81
C ARG A 40 -4.79 -17.13 7.51
N LYS A 41 -5.47 -16.21 6.85
CA LYS A 41 -6.03 -16.35 5.52
C LYS A 41 -5.28 -15.42 4.57
N MET A 42 -5.31 -15.79 3.29
CA MET A 42 -4.69 -15.01 2.22
C MET A 42 -5.30 -13.61 2.13
N HIS A 43 -6.64 -13.51 2.14
CA HIS A 43 -7.36 -12.24 2.14
C HIS A 43 -8.25 -12.14 3.40
N GLU A 44 -8.09 -11.08 4.18
CA GLU A 44 -8.85 -10.74 5.37
C GLU A 44 -9.23 -9.25 5.35
N ASP A 45 -10.17 -8.86 6.21
CA ASP A 45 -10.43 -7.45 6.47
C ASP A 45 -9.28 -6.79 7.25
N PRO A 46 -9.09 -5.47 7.13
CA PRO A 46 -9.85 -4.54 6.29
C PRO A 46 -9.32 -4.49 4.85
N GLN A 47 -10.21 -4.14 3.92
CA GLN A 47 -9.82 -3.74 2.57
C GLN A 47 -9.08 -2.39 2.60
N ILE A 48 -7.99 -2.29 1.83
CA ILE A 48 -7.10 -1.14 1.69
C ILE A 48 -7.16 -0.60 0.26
N PRO A 49 -8.13 0.25 -0.09
CA PRO A 49 -8.24 0.75 -1.46
C PRO A 49 -7.04 1.62 -1.87
N ASN A 50 -6.82 1.72 -3.17
CA ASN A 50 -5.77 2.57 -3.75
C ASN A 50 -6.08 4.07 -3.67
N TYR A 51 -7.32 4.42 -3.29
CA TYR A 51 -7.85 5.78 -3.24
C TYR A 51 -8.71 5.97 -2.00
N GLY A 52 -8.77 7.19 -1.46
CA GLY A 52 -9.49 7.42 -0.22
C GLY A 52 -9.43 8.84 0.32
N LYS A 53 -10.04 9.04 1.48
CA LYS A 53 -10.05 10.33 2.18
C LYS A 53 -9.33 10.19 3.53
N PRO A 54 -8.51 11.18 3.94
CA PRO A 54 -7.87 11.17 5.25
C PRO A 54 -8.87 11.01 6.40
N GLY A 55 -8.50 10.27 7.44
CA GLY A 55 -9.29 10.06 8.64
C GLY A 55 -10.56 9.20 8.47
N THR A 56 -10.76 8.56 7.31
CA THR A 56 -11.92 7.70 7.04
C THR A 56 -11.59 6.22 7.14
N LYS A 57 -12.61 5.36 7.26
CA LYS A 57 -12.51 3.90 7.51
C LYS A 57 -12.00 3.57 8.92
N GLU A 58 -11.76 2.29 9.19
CA GLU A 58 -11.37 1.76 10.50
C GLU A 58 -10.06 2.38 11.01
N ARG A 59 -9.94 2.51 12.33
CA ARG A 59 -8.68 2.90 12.99
C ARG A 59 -7.72 1.72 13.04
N ILE A 60 -6.47 2.00 12.71
CA ILE A 60 -5.37 1.05 12.69
C ILE A 60 -4.92 0.74 14.12
N ARG A 61 -4.67 -0.55 14.39
CA ARG A 61 -4.20 -1.07 15.67
C ARG A 61 -2.90 -1.83 15.49
N VAL A 62 -2.10 -1.90 16.56
CA VAL A 62 -0.91 -2.77 16.63
C VAL A 62 -1.33 -4.23 16.42
N GLY A 63 -0.52 -4.97 15.68
CA GLY A 63 -0.78 -6.37 15.31
C GLY A 63 -1.57 -6.54 14.01
N TYR A 64 -2.08 -5.47 13.42
CA TYR A 64 -2.59 -5.52 12.06
C TYR A 64 -1.46 -5.79 11.06
N VAL A 65 -1.76 -6.57 10.04
CA VAL A 65 -0.84 -6.86 8.93
C VAL A 65 -1.60 -6.67 7.64
N PHE A 66 -1.04 -5.88 6.73
CA PHE A 66 -1.69 -5.47 5.49
C PHE A 66 -0.85 -5.83 4.28
N ALA A 67 -1.51 -6.26 3.21
CA ALA A 67 -0.99 -6.15 1.85
C ALA A 67 -1.26 -4.72 1.36
N ILE A 68 -0.19 -3.98 1.06
CA ILE A 68 -0.26 -2.64 0.46
C ILE A 68 0.20 -2.78 -0.99
N GLU A 69 -0.78 -2.73 -1.91
CA GLU A 69 -0.61 -3.23 -3.28
C GLU A 69 -1.17 -2.29 -4.36
N PRO A 70 -0.66 -1.04 -4.45
CA PRO A 70 -1.19 -0.07 -5.40
C PRO A 70 -0.99 -0.48 -6.85
N MET A 71 -2.10 -0.47 -7.60
CA MET A 71 -2.13 -0.66 -9.05
C MET A 71 -2.35 0.70 -9.73
N VAL A 72 -1.33 1.17 -10.43
CA VAL A 72 -1.25 2.51 -11.04
C VAL A 72 -1.28 2.38 -12.56
N THR A 73 -2.08 3.21 -13.23
CA THR A 73 -2.27 3.19 -14.69
C THR A 73 -1.72 4.45 -15.33
N MET A 74 -1.12 4.33 -16.52
CA MET A 74 -0.73 5.50 -17.31
C MET A 74 -1.96 6.29 -17.81
N GLY A 75 -3.03 5.58 -18.15
CA GLY A 75 -4.31 6.14 -18.56
C GLY A 75 -5.33 6.13 -17.44
N ASN A 76 -6.58 5.84 -17.77
CA ASN A 76 -7.70 5.84 -16.82
C ASN A 76 -7.67 4.62 -15.88
N TYR A 77 -8.37 4.71 -14.75
CA TYR A 77 -8.46 3.65 -13.73
C TYR A 77 -9.39 2.49 -14.09
N ASP A 78 -10.20 2.63 -15.15
CA ASP A 78 -11.19 1.64 -15.52
C ASP A 78 -10.54 0.36 -16.04
N THR A 79 -10.99 -0.78 -15.54
CA THR A 79 -10.49 -2.09 -15.91
C THR A 79 -11.59 -3.00 -16.44
N GLU A 80 -11.19 -4.07 -17.13
CA GLU A 80 -12.04 -5.19 -17.48
C GLU A 80 -11.32 -6.52 -17.26
N ILE A 81 -12.09 -7.59 -17.04
CA ILE A 81 -11.59 -8.95 -16.88
C ILE A 81 -11.75 -9.65 -18.23
N LEU A 82 -10.69 -10.27 -18.73
CA LEU A 82 -10.71 -11.00 -19.98
C LEU A 82 -11.55 -12.29 -19.89
N SER A 83 -11.75 -12.94 -21.03
CA SER A 83 -12.55 -14.16 -21.14
C SER A 83 -12.00 -15.37 -20.36
N ASP A 84 -10.74 -15.31 -19.91
CA ASP A 84 -10.17 -16.31 -19.01
C ASP A 84 -10.70 -16.19 -17.57
N GLY A 85 -11.41 -15.11 -17.24
CA GLY A 85 -11.99 -14.86 -15.91
C GLY A 85 -10.99 -14.35 -14.87
N TRP A 86 -9.73 -14.09 -15.25
CA TRP A 86 -8.65 -13.74 -14.32
C TRP A 86 -7.83 -12.54 -14.76
N THR A 87 -7.46 -12.45 -16.04
CA THR A 87 -6.56 -11.41 -16.52
C THR A 87 -7.28 -10.08 -16.49
N VAL A 88 -6.78 -9.16 -15.67
CA VAL A 88 -7.28 -7.79 -15.56
C VAL A 88 -6.45 -6.89 -16.47
N VAL A 89 -7.13 -6.12 -17.31
CA VAL A 89 -6.53 -5.15 -18.22
C VAL A 89 -7.17 -3.78 -18.02
N THR A 90 -6.43 -2.71 -18.28
CA THR A 90 -6.99 -1.36 -18.41
C THR A 90 -7.93 -1.34 -19.62
N LYS A 91 -9.09 -0.69 -19.51
CA LYS A 91 -10.05 -0.61 -20.63
C LYS A 91 -9.48 0.14 -21.83
N ASP A 92 -8.64 1.13 -21.58
CA ASP A 92 -7.94 1.91 -22.61
C ASP A 92 -6.64 1.23 -23.10
N ARG A 93 -6.29 0.05 -22.55
CA ARG A 93 -5.08 -0.71 -22.88
C ARG A 93 -3.77 0.03 -22.57
N SER A 94 -3.82 1.11 -21.80
CA SER A 94 -2.63 1.80 -21.32
C SER A 94 -1.81 0.90 -20.37
N PRO A 95 -0.47 1.06 -20.33
CA PRO A 95 0.36 0.33 -19.37
C PRO A 95 -0.08 0.56 -17.92
N SER A 96 0.05 -0.48 -17.12
CA SER A 96 -0.17 -0.47 -15.68
C SER A 96 1.05 -1.01 -14.95
N ALA A 97 1.31 -0.48 -13.77
CA ALA A 97 2.35 -0.96 -12.87
C ALA A 97 1.73 -1.33 -11.53
N HIS A 98 2.25 -2.39 -10.91
CA HIS A 98 1.80 -2.90 -9.63
C HIS A 98 3.02 -3.24 -8.78
N ILE A 99 2.96 -2.90 -7.49
CA ILE A 99 3.92 -3.34 -6.48
C ILE A 99 3.17 -3.69 -5.21
N GLU A 100 3.65 -4.69 -4.48
CA GLU A 100 3.07 -5.12 -3.22
C GLU A 100 4.13 -5.25 -2.12
N HIS A 101 3.76 -4.84 -0.92
CA HIS A 101 4.45 -5.23 0.30
C HIS A 101 3.48 -5.64 1.41
N THR A 102 3.87 -6.68 2.15
CA THR A 102 3.22 -7.03 3.41
C THR A 102 3.83 -6.20 4.54
N VAL A 103 2.98 -5.48 5.28
CA VAL A 103 3.39 -4.53 6.31
C VAL A 103 2.71 -4.86 7.63
N ALA A 104 3.50 -5.13 8.67
CA ALA A 104 3.02 -5.28 10.03
C ALA A 104 3.01 -3.94 10.76
N VAL A 105 1.92 -3.65 11.48
CA VAL A 105 1.80 -2.49 12.36
C VAL A 105 2.34 -2.88 13.74
N THR A 106 3.46 -2.30 14.13
CA THR A 106 4.06 -2.47 15.45
C THR A 106 3.87 -1.22 16.32
N GLU A 107 4.23 -1.31 17.60
CA GLU A 107 4.25 -0.15 18.51
C GLU A 107 5.22 0.94 18.02
N ASN A 108 6.30 0.56 17.34
CA ASN A 108 7.32 1.47 16.81
C ASN A 108 7.00 1.99 15.39
N GLY A 109 5.88 1.55 14.82
CA GLY A 109 5.44 1.88 13.47
C GLY A 109 5.46 0.69 12.50
N PRO A 110 5.40 0.94 11.19
CA PRO A 110 5.31 -0.11 10.19
C PRO A 110 6.62 -0.87 10.03
N GLU A 111 6.55 -2.20 10.02
CA GLU A 111 7.61 -3.09 9.56
C GLU A 111 7.23 -3.72 8.22
N ILE A 112 8.13 -3.63 7.23
CA ILE A 112 7.93 -4.30 5.93
C ILE A 112 8.48 -5.73 6.03
N LEU A 113 7.59 -6.71 5.95
CA LEU A 113 7.91 -8.12 6.13
C LEU A 113 8.54 -8.75 4.88
N THR A 114 8.18 -8.24 3.70
CA THR A 114 8.56 -8.79 2.39
C THR A 114 9.86 -8.23 1.81
N LEU A 115 10.60 -7.42 2.58
CA LEU A 115 11.95 -7.00 2.17
C LEU A 115 12.96 -8.15 2.35
N THR A 116 13.84 -8.30 1.37
CA THR A 116 15.04 -9.13 1.51
C THR A 116 15.95 -8.59 2.61
N LYS A 117 16.84 -9.44 3.15
CA LYS A 117 17.85 -9.02 4.14
C LYS A 117 18.68 -7.83 3.64
N ALA A 118 19.10 -7.86 2.38
CA ALA A 118 19.86 -6.76 1.76
C ALA A 118 19.07 -5.45 1.73
N GLN A 119 17.78 -5.50 1.35
CA GLN A 119 16.90 -4.33 1.36
C GLN A 119 16.66 -3.78 2.77
N LYS A 120 16.46 -4.66 3.77
CA LYS A 120 16.34 -4.24 5.18
C LYS A 120 17.60 -3.53 5.66
N THR A 121 18.79 -4.09 5.37
CA THR A 121 20.07 -3.46 5.71
C THR A 121 20.22 -2.09 5.04
N ALA A 122 19.92 -2.00 3.75
CA ALA A 122 20.00 -0.73 3.01
C ALA A 122 19.06 0.32 3.60
N LEU A 123 17.79 -0.06 3.87
CA LEU A 123 16.78 0.84 4.43
C LEU A 123 17.18 1.36 5.82
N ASN A 124 17.69 0.50 6.70
CA ASN A 124 18.13 0.89 8.03
C ASN A 124 19.35 1.84 7.95
N GLY A 125 20.33 1.50 7.12
CA GLY A 125 21.48 2.38 6.88
C GLY A 125 21.08 3.74 6.29
N THR A 126 20.01 3.82 5.50
CA THR A 126 19.46 5.08 5.01
C THR A 126 18.75 5.86 6.13
N LYS A 127 17.96 5.21 6.99
CA LYS A 127 17.32 5.87 8.15
C LYS A 127 18.36 6.45 9.10
N ASP A 128 19.40 5.69 9.42
CA ASP A 128 20.49 6.13 10.30
C ASP A 128 21.22 7.35 9.73
N LYS A 129 21.39 7.41 8.39
CA LYS A 129 22.01 8.55 7.69
C LYS A 129 21.12 9.79 7.60
N ILE A 130 19.80 9.62 7.46
CA ILE A 130 18.86 10.75 7.30
C ILE A 130 18.48 11.35 8.65
N PHE A 131 18.29 10.52 9.68
CA PHE A 131 17.77 10.97 10.97
C PHE A 131 18.85 11.11 12.05
N GLY A 132 20.08 10.67 11.76
CA GLY A 132 21.13 10.54 12.76
C GLY A 132 20.75 9.49 13.81
N THR A 133 21.72 8.75 14.32
CA THR A 133 21.48 7.97 15.53
C THR A 133 21.04 8.92 16.65
N ALA A 134 19.77 8.96 16.98
CA ALA A 134 19.33 9.34 18.32
C ALA A 134 19.75 8.21 19.26
N ALA A 135 21.07 8.12 19.48
CA ALA A 135 21.63 7.38 20.59
C ALA A 135 21.30 8.20 21.84
N VAL A 136 20.34 7.71 22.62
CA VAL A 136 20.36 7.84 24.08
C VAL A 136 21.36 6.84 24.63
#